data_AF-A0A7W4C7P7-F1
#
_entry.id   AF-A0A7W4C7P7-F1
#
_cell.length_a   1.000
_cell.length_b   1.000
_cell.length_c   1.000
_cell.angle_alpha   90.00
_cell.angle_beta   90.00
_cell.angle_gamma   90.00
#
_symmetry.space_group_name_H-M   'P 1'
#
loop_
_entity.id
_entity.type
_entity.pdbx_description
1 polymer ?
#
loop_
_entity_poly.entity_id
_entity_poly.type
_entity_poly.pdbx_seq_one_letter_code
_entity_poly.pdbx_strand_id
1 'polypeptide(L)'
;NKGIATSSLLSQLITSKYQYGLPLYRQEAMFKQYGIELSRQTMSSWIDKSAALFAPLVERLKAELLKQPTLFADETPLKVVKSDKVNSYMWVYCSGRDSPDPNNPIPNIVLY
;
A
#
# COMPACT_ATOMS: atom_id res chain seq x y z
N ASN A 1 -10.62 -15.49 19.99
CA ASN A 1 -9.58 -16.19 19.21
C ASN A 1 -9.52 -15.67 17.79
N LYS A 2 -8.67 -14.66 17.52
CA LYS A 2 -8.37 -14.23 16.15
C LYS A 2 -7.23 -15.13 15.65
N GLY A 3 -7.50 -16.00 14.68
CA GLY A 3 -6.45 -16.82 14.06
C GLY A 3 -5.32 -15.94 13.52
N ILE A 4 -4.08 -16.41 13.65
CA ILE A 4 -2.91 -15.72 13.10
C ILE A 4 -2.83 -16.08 11.61
N ALA A 5 -2.85 -15.09 10.73
CA ALA A 5 -2.66 -15.30 9.30
C ALA A 5 -1.19 -15.60 9.00
N THR A 6 -0.95 -16.50 8.05
CA THR A 6 0.40 -16.76 7.52
C THR A 6 0.87 -15.58 6.66
N SER A 7 2.18 -15.40 6.55
CA SER A 7 2.79 -14.36 5.70
C SER A 7 2.34 -14.46 4.25
N SER A 8 2.18 -15.67 3.71
CA SER A 8 1.69 -15.90 2.34
C SER A 8 0.27 -15.39 2.15
N LEU A 9 -0.64 -15.65 3.09
CA LEU A 9 -2.01 -15.14 3.02
C LEU A 9 -2.02 -13.61 3.09
N LEU A 10 -1.25 -13.02 4.01
CA LEU A 10 -1.14 -11.56 4.12
C LEU A 10 -0.62 -10.92 2.83
N SER A 11 0.44 -11.50 2.25
CA SER A 11 1.01 -11.05 0.97
C SER A 11 -0.04 -11.07 -0.15
N GLN A 12 -0.81 -12.16 -0.25
CA GLN A 12 -1.88 -12.27 -1.23
C GLN A 12 -2.97 -11.21 -1.01
N LEU A 13 -3.45 -11.03 0.21
CA LEU A 13 -4.50 -10.04 0.53
C LEU A 13 -4.06 -8.61 0.16
N ILE A 14 -2.83 -8.25 0.53
CA ILE A 14 -2.23 -6.93 0.26
C ILE A 14 -2.04 -6.74 -1.25
N THR A 15 -1.44 -7.71 -1.93
CA THR A 15 -1.21 -7.65 -3.39
C THR A 15 -2.54 -7.55 -4.14
N SER A 16 -3.52 -8.40 -3.83
CA SER A 16 -4.85 -8.33 -4.42
C SER A 16 -5.51 -6.96 -4.20
N LYS A 17 -5.39 -6.39 -2.99
CA LYS A 17 -6.02 -5.10 -2.69
C LYS A 17 -5.37 -3.93 -3.41
N TYR A 18 -4.05 -3.81 -3.33
CA TYR A 18 -3.33 -2.60 -3.76
C TYR A 18 -2.77 -2.71 -5.18
N GLN A 19 -2.21 -3.86 -5.57
CA GLN A 19 -1.66 -4.06 -6.92
C GLN A 19 -2.77 -4.34 -7.95
N TYR A 20 -3.76 -5.16 -7.59
CA TYR A 20 -4.82 -5.60 -8.52
C TYR A 20 -6.17 -4.90 -8.30
N GLY A 21 -6.25 -3.94 -7.36
CA GLY A 21 -7.48 -3.17 -7.13
C GLY A 21 -8.69 -4.02 -6.72
N LEU A 22 -8.47 -5.13 -6.01
CA LEU A 22 -9.51 -6.04 -5.52
C LEU A 22 -9.90 -5.68 -4.07
N PRO A 23 -11.00 -4.92 -3.84
CA PRO A 23 -11.42 -4.49 -2.52
C PRO A 23 -11.83 -5.68 -1.63
N LEU A 24 -11.69 -5.50 -0.31
CA LEU A 24 -11.85 -6.59 0.67
C LEU A 24 -13.22 -7.26 0.66
N TYR A 25 -14.30 -6.58 0.27
CA TYR A 25 -15.62 -7.22 0.16
C TYR A 25 -15.66 -8.24 -1.00
N ARG A 26 -14.92 -7.99 -2.10
CA ARG A 26 -14.80 -8.95 -3.20
C ARG A 26 -13.93 -10.13 -2.78
N GLN A 27 -12.86 -9.88 -2.05
CA GLN A 27 -12.03 -10.95 -1.49
C GLN A 27 -12.83 -11.83 -0.50
N GLU A 28 -13.62 -11.23 0.38
CA GLU A 28 -14.52 -11.93 1.31
C GLU A 28 -15.51 -12.85 0.57
N ALA A 29 -16.12 -12.35 -0.52
CA ALA A 29 -17.00 -13.14 -1.36
C ALA A 29 -16.27 -14.32 -2.04
N MET A 30 -15.04 -14.13 -2.51
CA MET A 30 -14.22 -15.20 -3.10
C MET A 30 -13.88 -16.29 -2.07
N PHE A 31 -13.44 -15.92 -0.87
CA PHE A 31 -13.17 -16.89 0.19
C PHE A 31 -14.44 -17.66 0.57
N LYS A 32 -15.59 -16.98 0.62
CA LYS A 32 -16.89 -17.63 0.87
C LYS A 32 -17.24 -18.66 -0.21
N GLN A 33 -16.92 -18.41 -1.49
CA GLN A 33 -17.11 -19.39 -2.57
C GLN A 33 -16.23 -20.64 -2.38
N TYR A 34 -15.07 -20.51 -1.74
CA TYR A 34 -14.22 -21.62 -1.33
C TYR A 34 -14.61 -22.25 0.02
N GLY A 35 -15.73 -21.85 0.62
CA GLY A 35 -16.18 -22.35 1.92
C GLY A 35 -15.38 -21.80 3.11
N ILE A 36 -14.60 -20.73 2.90
CA ILE A 36 -13.77 -20.10 3.93
C ILE A 36 -14.47 -18.85 4.45
N GLU A 37 -14.85 -18.87 5.72
CA GLU A 37 -15.42 -17.70 6.40
C GLU A 37 -14.32 -16.74 6.86
N LEU A 38 -13.97 -15.80 5.99
CA LEU A 38 -12.97 -14.78 6.29
C LEU A 38 -13.56 -13.37 6.16
N SER A 39 -13.83 -12.74 7.30
CA SER A 39 -14.51 -11.44 7.31
C SER A 39 -13.62 -10.29 6.85
N ARG A 40 -14.24 -9.28 6.22
CA ARG A 40 -13.60 -7.99 5.88
C ARG A 40 -12.88 -7.34 7.05
N GLN A 41 -13.49 -7.37 8.24
CA GLN A 41 -12.92 -6.74 9.43
C GLN A 41 -11.62 -7.44 9.85
N THR A 42 -11.58 -8.77 9.77
CA THR A 42 -10.38 -9.56 10.06
C THR A 42 -9.27 -9.25 9.06
N MET A 43 -9.58 -9.27 7.75
CA MET A 43 -8.61 -8.92 6.70
C MET A 43 -8.08 -7.50 6.84
N SER A 44 -8.95 -6.52 7.12
CA SER A 44 -8.53 -5.13 7.35
C SER A 44 -7.60 -5.03 8.54
N SER A 45 -7.98 -5.62 9.68
CA SER A 45 -7.15 -5.60 10.89
C SER A 45 -5.78 -6.25 10.68
N TRP A 46 -5.69 -7.26 9.83
CA TRP A 46 -4.40 -7.88 9.46
C TRP A 46 -3.56 -6.97 8.56
N ILE A 47 -4.17 -6.36 7.54
CA ILE A 47 -3.48 -5.40 6.66
C ILE A 47 -2.96 -4.21 7.48
N ASP A 48 -3.74 -3.67 8.42
CA ASP A 48 -3.35 -2.53 9.25
C ASP A 48 -2.13 -2.87 10.13
N LYS A 49 -2.10 -4.09 10.70
CA LYS A 49 -0.95 -4.59 11.47
C LYS A 49 0.29 -4.76 10.60
N SER A 50 0.13 -5.29 9.38
CA SER A 50 1.24 -5.39 8.43
C SER A 50 1.76 -4.02 8.01
N ALA A 51 0.87 -3.04 7.79
CA ALA A 51 1.24 -1.67 7.44
C ALA A 51 2.11 -1.02 8.53
N ALA A 52 1.78 -1.22 9.81
CA ALA A 52 2.61 -0.74 10.92
C ALA A 52 4.04 -1.31 10.90
N LEU A 53 4.23 -2.56 10.45
CA LEU A 53 5.55 -3.17 10.31
C LEU A 53 6.37 -2.59 9.15
N PHE A 54 5.72 -2.00 8.15
CA PHE A 54 6.39 -1.35 7.03
C PHE A 54 6.85 0.09 7.33
N ALA A 55 6.42 0.70 8.44
CA ALA A 55 6.80 2.05 8.83
C ALA A 55 8.31 2.35 8.72
N PRO A 56 9.25 1.53 9.28
CA PRO A 56 10.68 1.81 9.16
C PRO A 56 11.20 1.77 7.72
N LEU A 57 10.59 0.95 6.85
CA LEU A 57 10.94 0.89 5.43
C LEU A 57 10.50 2.17 4.73
N VAL A 58 9.26 2.62 4.98
CA VAL A 58 8.73 3.87 4.41
C VAL A 58 9.59 5.06 4.82
N GLU A 59 9.96 5.16 6.10
CA GLU A 59 10.85 6.23 6.59
C GLU A 59 12.23 6.18 5.92
N ARG A 60 12.80 4.98 5.73
CA ARG A 60 14.09 4.85 5.04
C ARG A 60 13.98 5.28 3.57
N LEU A 61 12.95 4.82 2.86
CA LEU A 61 12.72 5.21 1.47
C LEU A 61 12.51 6.71 1.34
N LYS A 62 11.79 7.33 2.28
CA LYS A 62 11.59 8.78 2.32
C LYS A 62 12.92 9.52 2.53
N ALA A 63 13.76 9.03 3.44
CA ALA A 63 15.09 9.62 3.65
C ALA A 63 15.97 9.52 2.41
N GLU A 64 15.91 8.43 1.65
CA GLU A 64 16.64 8.31 0.37
C GLU A 64 16.03 9.16 -0.75
N LEU A 65 14.70 9.27 -0.80
CA LEU A 65 13.97 10.12 -1.73
C LEU A 65 14.37 11.59 -1.57
N LEU A 66 14.46 12.10 -0.34
CA LEU A 66 14.83 13.48 -0.05
C LEU A 66 16.29 13.85 -0.39
N LYS A 67 17.16 12.87 -0.65
CA LYS A 67 18.54 13.11 -1.12
C LYS A 67 18.62 13.32 -2.63
N GLN A 68 17.55 13.06 -3.35
CA GLN A 68 17.55 13.10 -4.80
C GLN A 68 17.55 14.54 -5.31
N PRO A 69 18.23 14.83 -6.43
CA PRO A 69 18.34 16.19 -6.96
C PRO A 69 17.00 16.76 -7.46
N THR A 70 16.08 15.88 -7.87
CA THR A 70 14.76 16.25 -8.39
C THR A 70 13.70 15.30 -7.83
N LEU A 71 12.56 15.86 -7.47
CA LEU A 71 11.36 15.14 -7.04
C LEU A 71 10.19 15.48 -7.96
N PHE A 72 9.42 14.46 -8.30
CA PHE A 72 8.12 14.61 -8.94
C PHE A 72 7.04 14.33 -7.90
N ALA A 73 5.96 15.09 -7.96
CA ALA A 73 4.81 14.93 -7.09
C ALA A 73 3.54 14.94 -7.95
N ASP A 74 2.66 13.97 -7.73
CA ASP A 74 1.36 13.88 -8.38
C ASP A 74 0.24 13.98 -7.33
N GLU A 75 -0.72 14.88 -7.55
CA GLU A 75 -1.87 15.10 -6.68
C GLU A 75 -3.08 14.35 -7.25
N THR A 76 -3.61 13.39 -6.49
CA THR A 76 -4.87 12.71 -6.82
C THR A 76 -5.97 13.11 -5.82
N PRO A 77 -7.06 13.77 -6.26
CA PRO A 77 -8.20 14.05 -5.39
C PRO A 77 -8.98 12.77 -5.07
N LEU A 78 -9.33 12.58 -3.79
CA LEU A 78 -10.03 11.41 -3.28
C LEU A 78 -11.21 11.81 -2.40
N LYS A 79 -12.26 10.96 -2.41
CA LYS A 79 -13.38 11.07 -1.48
C LYS A 79 -13.13 10.16 -0.28
N VAL A 80 -12.87 10.76 0.88
CA VAL A 80 -12.64 10.02 2.13
C VAL A 80 -13.94 9.96 2.93
N VAL A 81 -14.30 8.77 3.39
CA VAL A 81 -15.49 8.54 4.22
C VAL A 81 -15.36 9.31 5.54
N LYS A 82 -16.37 10.12 5.90
CA LYS A 82 -16.41 10.94 7.12
C LYS A 82 -15.27 11.96 7.25
N SER A 83 -14.82 12.55 6.14
CA SER A 83 -13.94 13.72 6.19
C SER A 83 -14.78 14.99 6.32
N ASP A 84 -14.47 15.84 7.30
CA ASP A 84 -15.07 17.17 7.44
C ASP A 84 -14.61 18.15 6.35
N LYS A 85 -13.59 17.76 5.57
CA LYS A 85 -13.08 18.51 4.43
C LYS A 85 -13.79 18.08 3.14
N VAL A 86 -14.29 19.06 2.39
CA VAL A 86 -14.97 18.84 1.10
C VAL A 86 -14.05 18.15 0.08
N ASN A 87 -12.74 18.43 0.12
CA ASN A 87 -11.73 17.81 -0.74
C ASN A 87 -10.63 17.14 0.12
N SER A 88 -10.29 15.90 -0.22
CA SER A 88 -9.12 15.19 0.31
C SER A 88 -8.20 14.81 -0.85
N TYR A 89 -6.89 14.75 -0.59
CA TYR A 89 -5.88 14.53 -1.62
C TYR A 89 -4.90 13.45 -1.16
N MET A 90 -4.44 12.64 -2.10
CA MET A 90 -3.29 11.76 -1.94
C MET A 90 -2.16 12.28 -2.82
N TRP A 91 -0.95 12.32 -2.26
CA TRP A 91 0.24 12.83 -2.91
C TRP A 91 1.21 11.68 -3.14
N VAL A 92 1.50 11.39 -4.39
CA VAL A 92 2.51 10.39 -4.75
C VAL A 92 3.79 11.14 -5.08
N TYR A 93 4.88 10.76 -4.43
CA TYR A 93 6.20 11.32 -4.70
C TYR A 93 7.10 10.28 -5.37
N CYS A 94 7.83 10.69 -6.39
CA CYS A 94 8.84 9.84 -6.99
C CYS A 94 10.10 10.61 -7.36
N SER A 95 11.18 9.86 -7.51
CA SER A 95 12.47 10.37 -7.95
C SER A 95 13.12 9.35 -8.87
N GLY A 96 13.88 9.83 -9.85
CA GLY A 96 14.60 8.97 -10.76
C GLY A 96 14.61 9.54 -12.17
N ARG A 97 15.38 8.89 -13.05
CA ARG A 97 15.27 9.07 -14.50
C ARG A 97 14.31 8.02 -15.06
N ASP A 98 13.80 8.23 -16.27
CA ASP A 98 12.90 7.29 -16.95
C ASP A 98 13.46 5.86 -17.05
N SER A 99 14.79 5.70 -16.99
CA SER A 99 15.48 4.42 -16.89
C SER A 99 16.41 4.36 -15.68
N PRO A 100 16.59 3.18 -15.05
CA PRO A 100 17.60 2.97 -14.01
C PRO A 100 18.98 3.30 -14.56
N ASP A 101 19.75 4.12 -13.85
CA ASP A 101 21.14 4.36 -14.22
C ASP A 101 21.98 3.14 -13.81
N PRO A 102 22.61 2.41 -14.74
CA PRO A 102 23.38 1.22 -14.42
C PRO A 102 24.59 1.49 -13.52
N ASN A 103 25.02 2.75 -13.39
CA ASN A 103 26.11 3.16 -12.53
C ASN A 103 25.63 3.74 -11.18
N ASN A 104 24.32 3.93 -10.99
CA ASN A 104 23.78 4.41 -9.73
C ASN A 104 23.38 3.21 -8.85
N PRO A 105 24.00 3.03 -7.67
CA PRO A 105 23.62 1.95 -6.76
C PRO A 105 22.24 2.12 -6.15
N ILE A 106 21.63 3.32 -6.27
CA ILE A 106 20.32 3.64 -5.70
C ILE A 106 19.25 3.46 -6.79
N PRO A 107 18.29 2.52 -6.64
CA PRO A 107 17.19 2.36 -7.58
C PRO A 107 16.22 3.54 -7.52
N ASN A 108 15.42 3.73 -8.58
CA ASN A 108 14.32 4.70 -8.57
C ASN A 108 13.32 4.38 -7.44
N ILE A 109 12.88 5.41 -6.73
CA ILE A 109 11.98 5.28 -5.57
C ILE A 109 10.66 5.99 -5.88
N VAL A 110 9.55 5.29 -5.60
CA VAL A 110 8.18 5.81 -5.63
C VAL A 110 7.58 5.60 -4.23
N LEU A 111 7.01 6.65 -3.65
CA LEU A 111 6.30 6.63 -2.37
C LEU A 111 4.90 7.23 -2.52
N TYR A 112 3.95 6.65 -1.79
CA TYR A 112 2.53 7.04 -1.76
C TYR A 112 2.15 7.66 -0.42
#